data_AF-A0A2J0LI40-F1
#
_entry.id   AF-A0A2J0LI40-F1
#
_cell.length_a   1.000
_cell.length_b   1.000
_cell.length_c   1.000
_cell.angle_alpha   90.00
_cell.angle_beta   90.00
_cell.angle_gamma   90.00
#
_symmetry.space_group_name_H-M   'P 1'
#
loop_
_entity.id
_entity.type
_entity.pdbx_description
1 polymer ?
#
loop_
_entity_poly.entity_id
_entity_poly.type
_entity_poly.pdbx_seq_one_letter_code
_entity_poly.pdbx_strand_id
1 'polypeptide(L)'
;MAPMLPVFFHMSHRIVHSLAIGSLAVILSSCASTRTLPPPVLPPSGPGIAIPLPPVSGTPMVLMPSTPGAFPRVDIIHTIGPGETLWRIGKMYDVPIDAIKNANHITDAGQVELGTRLKIPNAAPIKPVIAIYPSNKWKYIIIHHSGTDQGNSLTFNAAHLKKGWDRGIGYHFVIDNGSIGKQDGQIEATPRWVKQLDGAHCKASEMNTKAIGICLVGNFNEGLPSSKQFESLVYLIQTLIHYYRIPADHIIGHGHVKDARTDCPGSRFPMSNLKQRLSLE
;
A
#
# COMPACT_ATOMS: atom_id res chain seq x y z
N MET A 1 51.11 54.88 -35.01
CA MET A 1 50.62 55.30 -36.34
C MET A 1 50.09 54.06 -37.05
N ALA A 2 48.88 54.10 -37.60
CA ALA A 2 48.33 53.05 -38.45
C ALA A 2 47.16 53.64 -39.28
N PRO A 3 47.01 53.32 -40.59
CA PRO A 3 45.81 53.62 -41.37
C PRO A 3 44.67 52.67 -40.96
N MET A 4 43.39 53.07 -40.88
CA MET A 4 42.52 53.66 -41.91
C MET A 4 42.17 52.70 -43.06
N LEU A 5 40.97 52.12 -42.99
CA LEU A 5 40.22 51.56 -44.12
C LEU A 5 38.70 51.71 -43.79
N PRO A 6 37.81 52.17 -44.69
CA PRO A 6 36.52 52.76 -44.28
C PRO A 6 35.23 52.09 -44.83
N VAL A 7 34.09 52.32 -44.13
CA VAL A 7 32.74 52.70 -44.65
C VAL A 7 31.99 51.72 -45.60
N PHE A 8 30.69 51.37 -45.44
CA PHE A 8 29.74 51.49 -44.29
C PHE A 8 28.72 50.30 -44.26
N PHE A 9 27.50 50.21 -44.85
CA PHE A 9 26.43 51.16 -45.19
C PHE A 9 25.00 50.49 -45.21
N HIS A 10 24.35 50.29 -44.04
CA HIS A 10 22.87 50.11 -43.87
C HIS A 10 22.19 48.84 -44.51
N MET A 11 20.92 48.45 -44.26
CA MET A 11 19.85 49.02 -43.40
C MET A 11 18.93 47.96 -42.74
N SER A 12 18.35 48.37 -41.60
CA SER A 12 17.10 47.93 -40.94
C SER A 12 16.04 47.18 -41.77
N HIS A 13 15.37 46.20 -41.16
CA HIS A 13 13.90 46.25 -40.97
C HIS A 13 13.44 45.51 -39.70
N ARG A 14 12.58 46.16 -38.89
CA ARG A 14 11.74 45.51 -37.87
C ARG A 14 10.34 45.26 -38.44
N ILE A 15 9.70 44.16 -38.07
CA ILE A 15 8.25 43.94 -38.22
C ILE A 15 7.70 43.40 -36.90
N VAL A 16 6.52 43.86 -36.49
CA VAL A 16 5.83 43.46 -35.25
C VAL A 16 4.32 43.35 -35.50
N HIS A 17 3.76 42.16 -35.35
CA HIS A 17 2.32 41.86 -35.17
C HIS A 17 2.24 40.57 -34.33
N SER A 18 1.53 40.45 -33.20
CA SER A 18 0.13 40.74 -32.85
C SER A 18 -0.87 39.62 -33.18
N LEU A 19 -1.19 38.85 -32.14
CA LEU A 19 -2.50 38.29 -31.77
C LEU A 19 -3.36 37.55 -32.83
N ALA A 20 -3.63 36.27 -32.54
CA ALA A 20 -4.90 35.62 -32.83
C ALA A 20 -5.28 34.66 -31.68
N ILE A 21 -6.56 34.57 -31.34
CA ILE A 21 -7.10 33.65 -30.31
C ILE A 21 -7.78 32.48 -31.01
N GLY A 22 -7.55 31.25 -30.53
CA GLY A 22 -8.07 30.02 -31.14
C GLY A 22 -8.50 28.98 -30.12
N SER A 23 -9.62 29.22 -29.43
CA SER A 23 -10.22 28.25 -28.51
C SER A 23 -10.89 27.11 -29.30
N LEU A 24 -10.37 25.88 -29.17
CA LEU A 24 -11.05 24.68 -29.67
C LEU A 24 -11.38 23.73 -28.52
N ALA A 25 -12.60 23.87 -27.98
CA ALA A 25 -13.15 22.91 -27.05
C ALA A 25 -13.61 21.66 -27.82
N VAL A 26 -12.98 20.51 -27.57
CA VAL A 26 -13.48 19.21 -28.04
C VAL A 26 -14.44 18.65 -27.00
N ILE A 27 -15.62 18.25 -27.46
CA ILE A 27 -16.79 17.96 -26.61
C ILE A 27 -16.71 16.55 -25.97
N LEU A 28 -17.33 16.42 -24.81
CA LEU A 28 -17.45 15.20 -24.02
C LEU A 28 -18.09 14.03 -24.81
N SER A 29 -17.41 12.88 -24.79
CA SER A 29 -18.02 11.54 -24.84
C SER A 29 -17.23 10.68 -23.85
N SER A 30 -17.79 10.16 -22.76
CA SER A 30 -18.86 9.15 -22.69
C SER A 30 -18.46 7.86 -23.43
N CYS A 31 -18.50 6.67 -22.83
CA CYS A 31 -19.16 6.29 -21.58
C CYS A 31 -18.19 5.96 -20.44
N ALA A 32 -18.43 6.52 -19.26
CA ALA A 32 -17.95 5.93 -18.01
C ALA A 32 -18.80 4.67 -17.71
N SER A 33 -18.38 3.52 -18.24
CA SER A 33 -18.94 2.24 -17.83
C SER A 33 -18.42 1.91 -16.43
N THR A 34 -19.06 2.50 -15.42
CA THR A 34 -18.88 2.16 -14.00
C THR A 34 -19.40 0.74 -13.76
N ARG A 35 -18.57 -0.25 -14.13
CA ARG A 35 -18.66 -1.58 -13.54
C ARG A 35 -18.57 -1.38 -12.03
N THR A 36 -19.71 -1.50 -11.35
CA THR A 36 -19.77 -1.51 -9.90
C THR A 36 -18.84 -2.63 -9.44
N LEU A 37 -17.74 -2.26 -8.78
CA LEU A 37 -16.81 -3.25 -8.25
C LEU A 37 -17.61 -4.15 -7.31
N PRO A 38 -17.59 -5.48 -7.50
CA PRO A 38 -18.29 -6.38 -6.59
C PRO A 38 -17.82 -6.12 -5.15
N PRO A 39 -18.73 -6.21 -4.17
CA PRO A 39 -18.45 -5.74 -2.82
C PRO A 39 -17.22 -6.43 -2.24
N PRO A 40 -16.38 -5.71 -1.46
CA PRO A 40 -15.18 -6.29 -0.87
C PRO A 40 -15.57 -7.47 0.02
N VAL A 41 -15.13 -8.66 -0.36
CA VAL A 41 -15.21 -9.85 0.47
C VAL A 41 -14.01 -9.80 1.41
N LEU A 42 -14.20 -10.08 2.70
CA LEU A 42 -13.04 -10.37 3.55
C LEU A 42 -12.47 -11.74 3.14
N PRO A 43 -11.15 -11.96 3.22
CA PRO A 43 -10.64 -13.33 3.11
C PRO A 43 -11.33 -14.19 4.18
N PRO A 44 -11.45 -15.51 3.96
CA PRO A 44 -11.78 -16.39 5.07
C PRO A 44 -10.78 -16.13 6.20
N SER A 45 -11.24 -16.20 7.46
CA SER A 45 -10.35 -16.29 8.60
C SER A 45 -9.30 -17.35 8.26
N GLY A 46 -8.02 -16.96 8.16
CA GLY A 46 -6.96 -17.89 7.80
C GLY A 46 -7.01 -19.11 8.72
N PRO A 47 -6.68 -20.32 8.22
CA PRO A 47 -6.83 -21.54 8.99
C PRO A 47 -6.16 -21.36 10.34
N GLY A 48 -6.98 -21.35 11.41
CA GLY A 48 -6.45 -21.23 12.76
C GLY A 48 -5.49 -22.38 12.96
N ILE A 49 -4.20 -22.06 13.16
CA ILE A 49 -3.12 -23.05 13.27
C ILE A 49 -3.60 -24.14 14.21
N ALA A 50 -3.75 -25.36 13.67
CA ALA A 50 -4.40 -26.44 14.38
C ALA A 50 -3.60 -26.72 15.66
N ILE A 51 -4.14 -26.29 16.80
CA ILE A 51 -3.58 -26.62 18.11
C ILE A 51 -3.55 -28.15 18.16
N PRO A 52 -2.36 -28.77 18.31
CA PRO A 52 -2.25 -30.21 18.21
C PRO A 52 -3.17 -30.87 19.24
N LEU A 53 -3.99 -31.82 18.77
CA LEU A 53 -4.89 -32.57 19.65
C LEU A 53 -4.07 -33.21 20.78
N PRO A 54 -4.51 -33.09 22.05
CA PRO A 54 -3.77 -33.67 23.16
C PRO A 54 -3.75 -35.21 23.03
N PRO A 55 -2.65 -35.87 23.42
CA PRO A 55 -2.59 -37.33 23.46
C PRO A 55 -3.64 -37.88 24.44
N VAL A 56 -4.24 -39.00 24.07
CA VAL A 56 -5.42 -39.55 24.77
C VAL A 56 -5.02 -40.33 26.03
N SER A 57 -5.57 -39.93 27.18
CA SER A 57 -5.69 -40.66 28.45
C SER A 57 -4.43 -41.25 29.11
N GLY A 58 -4.19 -40.87 30.38
CA GLY A 58 -3.31 -41.65 31.27
C GLY A 58 -3.03 -41.03 32.63
N THR A 59 -2.83 -39.71 32.69
CA THR A 59 -2.26 -39.03 33.88
C THR A 59 -3.28 -38.14 34.58
N PRO A 60 -3.33 -38.06 35.93
CA PRO A 60 -4.21 -37.13 36.62
C PRO A 60 -3.83 -35.67 36.31
N MET A 61 -4.73 -34.93 35.68
CA MET A 61 -4.52 -33.51 35.42
C MET A 61 -4.62 -32.71 36.72
N VAL A 62 -3.48 -32.20 37.20
CA VAL A 62 -3.49 -31.09 38.17
C VAL A 62 -4.11 -29.89 37.48
N LEU A 63 -5.27 -29.45 37.97
CA LEU A 63 -6.01 -28.30 37.43
C LEU A 63 -5.26 -26.99 37.70
N MET A 64 -4.34 -26.64 36.80
CA MET A 64 -3.86 -25.28 36.65
C MET A 64 -5.02 -24.41 36.12
N PRO A 65 -5.45 -23.36 36.83
CA PRO A 65 -6.60 -22.55 36.44
C PRO A 65 -6.27 -21.71 35.19
N SER A 66 -6.70 -22.19 34.03
CA SER A 66 -6.54 -21.50 32.75
C SER A 66 -7.57 -20.37 32.59
N THR A 67 -7.32 -19.22 33.22
CA THR A 67 -8.08 -17.99 32.95
C THR A 67 -7.88 -17.57 31.49
N PRO A 68 -8.95 -17.43 30.67
CA PRO A 68 -8.82 -16.92 29.31
C PRO A 68 -8.42 -15.44 29.33
N GLY A 69 -7.13 -15.16 29.25
CA GLY A 69 -6.58 -13.81 29.28
C GLY A 69 -6.96 -13.02 28.03
N ALA A 70 -8.03 -12.24 28.10
CA ALA A 70 -8.34 -11.24 27.08
C ALA A 70 -7.17 -10.25 26.99
N PHE A 71 -6.62 -10.07 25.79
CA PHE A 71 -5.54 -9.11 25.56
C PHE A 71 -5.94 -7.71 26.05
N PRO A 72 -5.03 -6.96 26.70
CA PRO A 72 -5.35 -5.65 27.25
C PRO A 72 -5.79 -4.71 26.13
N ARG A 73 -7.06 -4.29 26.18
CA ARG A 73 -7.60 -3.27 25.30
C ARG A 73 -7.25 -1.90 25.86
N VAL A 74 -6.88 -0.97 24.98
CA VAL A 74 -6.38 0.36 25.35
C VAL A 74 -6.91 1.43 24.41
N ASP A 75 -7.01 2.67 24.90
CA ASP A 75 -7.31 3.82 24.04
C ASP A 75 -6.04 4.18 23.23
N ILE A 76 -6.17 4.23 21.90
CA ILE A 76 -5.06 4.60 21.00
C ILE A 76 -5.42 5.80 20.13
N ILE A 77 -4.41 6.47 19.57
CA ILE A 77 -4.58 7.45 18.50
C ILE A 77 -4.11 6.84 17.17
N HIS A 78 -5.00 6.76 16.19
CA HIS A 78 -4.73 6.28 14.84
C HIS A 78 -4.76 7.45 13.84
N THR A 79 -3.68 7.66 13.09
CA THR A 79 -3.64 8.65 12.00
C THR A 79 -4.11 8.00 10.69
N ILE A 80 -5.09 8.62 10.02
CA ILE A 80 -5.74 8.05 8.83
C ILE A 80 -4.83 8.12 7.60
N GLY A 81 -4.55 6.96 7.01
CA GLY A 81 -3.85 6.78 5.74
C GLY A 81 -4.79 6.86 4.53
N PRO A 82 -4.26 6.97 3.30
CA PRO A 82 -5.07 7.16 2.10
C PRO A 82 -5.88 5.90 1.78
N GLY A 83 -7.22 6.04 1.77
CA GLY A 83 -8.13 4.92 1.50
C GLY A 83 -8.48 4.07 2.74
N GLU A 84 -8.15 4.52 3.95
CA GLU A 84 -8.80 4.01 5.17
C GLU A 84 -10.22 4.56 5.33
N THR A 85 -11.04 3.85 6.11
CA THR A 85 -12.44 4.20 6.41
C THR A 85 -12.74 3.81 7.85
N LEU A 86 -13.72 4.45 8.50
CA LEU A 86 -14.11 4.07 9.88
C LEU A 86 -14.51 2.59 9.98
N TRP A 87 -15.08 2.00 8.93
CA TRP A 87 -15.38 0.57 8.89
C TRP A 87 -14.12 -0.30 8.93
N ARG A 88 -13.10 0.01 8.11
CA ARG A 88 -11.85 -0.77 8.09
C ARG A 88 -11.07 -0.59 9.39
N ILE A 89 -11.03 0.63 9.93
CA ILE A 89 -10.40 0.96 11.22
C ILE A 89 -11.12 0.24 12.37
N GLY A 90 -12.46 0.25 12.41
CA GLY A 90 -13.25 -0.47 13.41
C GLY A 90 -13.05 -1.99 13.34
N LYS A 91 -12.96 -2.58 12.15
CA LYS A 91 -12.60 -4.00 11.99
C LYS A 91 -11.15 -4.30 12.38
N MET A 92 -10.22 -3.37 12.15
CA MET A 92 -8.78 -3.51 12.44
C MET A 92 -8.47 -3.52 13.94
N TYR A 93 -9.22 -2.76 14.74
CA TYR A 93 -9.06 -2.68 16.20
C TYR A 93 -10.18 -3.37 17.01
N ASP A 94 -11.13 -4.01 16.31
CA ASP A 94 -12.28 -4.67 16.93
C ASP A 94 -13.13 -3.72 17.81
N VAL A 95 -13.50 -2.58 17.22
CA VAL A 95 -14.29 -1.50 17.86
C VAL A 95 -15.45 -1.09 16.93
N PRO A 96 -16.71 -0.94 17.43
CA PRO A 96 -17.83 -0.48 16.61
C PRO A 96 -17.60 0.92 16.02
N ILE A 97 -18.12 1.15 14.80
CA ILE A 97 -18.00 2.44 14.11
C ILE A 97 -18.57 3.57 14.97
N ASP A 98 -19.72 3.37 15.60
CA ASP A 98 -20.38 4.40 16.41
C ASP A 98 -19.61 4.72 17.70
N ALA A 99 -18.87 3.77 18.27
CA ALA A 99 -17.96 4.04 19.37
C ALA A 99 -16.78 4.93 18.94
N ILE A 100 -16.23 4.70 17.74
CA ILE A 100 -15.20 5.59 17.15
C ILE A 100 -15.81 6.95 16.83
N LYS A 101 -17.01 7.02 16.24
CA LYS A 101 -17.69 8.29 15.94
C LYS A 101 -17.91 9.12 17.19
N ASN A 102 -18.49 8.52 18.23
CA ASN A 102 -18.78 9.19 19.51
C ASN A 102 -17.49 9.67 20.20
N ALA A 103 -16.43 8.87 20.19
CA ALA A 103 -15.13 9.24 20.78
C ALA A 103 -14.35 10.34 20.02
N ASN A 104 -14.82 10.75 18.84
CA ASN A 104 -14.22 11.81 18.01
C ASN A 104 -15.23 12.91 17.59
N HIS A 105 -16.45 12.89 18.13
CA HIS A 105 -17.54 13.80 17.78
C HIS A 105 -17.92 13.82 16.28
N ILE A 106 -17.70 12.71 15.57
CA ILE A 106 -17.97 12.58 14.13
C ILE A 106 -19.45 12.28 13.90
N THR A 107 -20.18 13.22 13.29
CA THR A 107 -21.60 13.04 12.92
C THR A 107 -21.76 12.17 11.67
N ASP A 108 -21.04 12.50 10.59
CA ASP A 108 -21.00 11.75 9.33
C ASP A 108 -19.66 11.02 9.13
N ALA A 109 -19.73 9.72 8.83
CA ALA A 109 -18.55 8.90 8.51
C ALA A 109 -17.93 9.23 7.14
N GLY A 110 -18.63 9.97 6.27
CA GLY A 110 -18.12 10.49 5.00
C GLY A 110 -17.17 11.68 5.14
N GLN A 111 -17.25 12.45 6.22
CA GLN A 111 -16.45 13.67 6.48
C GLN A 111 -15.05 13.38 7.05
N VAL A 112 -14.58 12.15 6.98
CA VAL A 112 -13.37 11.70 7.69
C VAL A 112 -12.15 11.86 6.78
N GLU A 113 -11.34 12.89 7.03
CA GLU A 113 -10.28 13.34 6.13
C GLU A 113 -8.96 12.55 6.23
N LEU A 114 -8.12 12.74 5.21
CA LEU A 114 -6.78 12.19 5.14
C LEU A 114 -5.87 12.82 6.21
N GLY A 115 -5.19 12.00 7.02
CA GLY A 115 -4.29 12.47 8.07
C GLY A 115 -4.97 12.92 9.37
N THR A 116 -6.31 12.87 9.46
CA THR A 116 -7.02 13.07 10.73
C THR A 116 -6.52 12.07 11.78
N ARG A 117 -6.42 12.52 13.03
CA ARG A 117 -6.03 11.69 14.19
C ARG A 117 -7.29 11.26 14.94
N LEU A 118 -7.65 9.98 14.85
CA LEU A 118 -8.79 9.41 15.56
C LEU A 118 -8.37 8.80 16.89
N LYS A 119 -9.09 9.13 17.96
CA LYS A 119 -9.13 8.29 19.17
C LYS A 119 -9.91 7.01 18.87
N ILE A 120 -9.28 5.86 19.00
CA ILE A 120 -9.95 4.56 18.93
C ILE A 120 -10.09 4.05 20.37
N PRO A 121 -11.31 4.08 20.96
CA PRO A 121 -11.50 3.70 22.36
C PRO A 121 -11.49 2.18 22.52
N ASN A 122 -10.93 1.67 23.63
CA ASN A 122 -10.96 0.24 23.97
C ASN A 122 -10.49 -0.69 22.82
N ALA A 123 -9.44 -0.28 22.11
CA ALA A 123 -8.90 -0.96 20.95
C ALA A 123 -8.24 -2.30 21.33
N ALA A 124 -8.58 -3.37 20.61
CA ALA A 124 -7.84 -4.62 20.66
C ALA A 124 -6.47 -4.50 19.96
N PRO A 125 -5.55 -5.45 20.18
CA PRO A 125 -4.37 -5.62 19.34
C PRO A 125 -4.75 -5.62 17.85
N ILE A 126 -3.92 -4.95 17.03
CA ILE A 126 -4.19 -4.74 15.62
C ILE A 126 -4.27 -6.06 14.86
N LYS A 127 -5.33 -6.25 14.05
CA LYS A 127 -5.44 -7.37 13.10
C LYS A 127 -5.47 -6.88 11.65
N PRO A 128 -4.73 -7.52 10.73
CA PRO A 128 -4.83 -7.21 9.30
C PRO A 128 -6.26 -7.34 8.77
N VAL A 129 -6.76 -6.30 8.11
CA VAL A 129 -8.06 -6.31 7.42
C VAL A 129 -7.83 -6.05 5.94
N ILE A 130 -7.52 -7.13 5.22
CA ILE A 130 -7.35 -7.11 3.78
C ILE A 130 -8.73 -7.23 3.14
N ALA A 131 -9.17 -6.21 2.41
CA ALA A 131 -10.37 -6.32 1.58
C ALA A 131 -10.01 -7.01 0.26
N ILE A 132 -10.77 -8.02 -0.16
CA ILE A 132 -10.52 -8.78 -1.39
C ILE A 132 -11.64 -8.50 -2.41
N TYR A 133 -11.26 -8.26 -3.65
CA TYR A 133 -12.15 -7.81 -4.72
C TYR A 133 -12.10 -8.82 -5.88
N PRO A 134 -13.23 -9.44 -6.29
CA PRO A 134 -13.27 -10.32 -7.45
C PRO A 134 -12.68 -9.65 -8.71
N SER A 135 -11.58 -10.21 -9.21
CA SER A 135 -10.81 -9.65 -10.33
C SER A 135 -9.96 -10.73 -10.99
N ASN A 136 -9.91 -10.76 -12.32
CA ASN A 136 -9.02 -11.62 -13.10
C ASN A 136 -7.73 -10.91 -13.55
N LYS A 137 -7.60 -9.61 -13.26
CA LYS A 137 -6.48 -8.73 -13.66
C LYS A 137 -5.14 -9.15 -13.07
N TRP A 138 -5.14 -9.53 -11.80
CA TRP A 138 -3.91 -9.77 -11.04
C TRP A 138 -3.28 -11.11 -11.42
N LYS A 139 -2.00 -11.06 -11.78
CA LYS A 139 -1.20 -12.20 -12.29
C LYS A 139 0.18 -12.28 -11.65
N TYR A 140 0.66 -11.21 -11.02
CA TYR A 140 1.97 -11.11 -10.38
C TYR A 140 1.87 -10.32 -9.08
N ILE A 141 2.87 -10.46 -8.21
CA ILE A 141 3.08 -9.57 -7.06
C ILE A 141 4.52 -9.06 -7.12
N ILE A 142 4.70 -7.73 -7.10
CA ILE A 142 6.02 -7.11 -7.11
C ILE A 142 6.36 -6.61 -5.72
N ILE A 143 7.50 -7.06 -5.19
CA ILE A 143 7.99 -6.67 -3.87
C ILE A 143 8.92 -5.46 -4.02
N HIS A 144 8.65 -4.42 -3.22
CA HIS A 144 9.41 -3.17 -3.17
C HIS A 144 9.87 -2.87 -1.74
N HIS A 145 10.94 -2.09 -1.62
CA HIS A 145 11.22 -1.30 -0.43
C HIS A 145 10.86 0.18 -0.68
N SER A 146 10.82 1.00 0.37
CA SER A 146 10.67 2.45 0.20
C SER A 146 11.99 3.14 -0.19
N GLY A 147 13.14 2.53 0.12
CA GLY A 147 14.44 3.17 0.01
C GLY A 147 14.64 4.25 1.07
N THR A 148 13.93 4.16 2.19
CA THR A 148 13.92 5.14 3.30
C THR A 148 13.78 4.43 4.64
N ASP A 149 14.50 4.90 5.67
CA ASP A 149 14.42 4.29 7.02
C ASP A 149 13.09 4.55 7.72
N GLN A 150 12.36 5.58 7.27
CA GLN A 150 11.07 5.98 7.82
C GLN A 150 10.04 6.22 6.71
N GLY A 151 8.76 6.09 7.06
CA GLY A 151 7.65 6.28 6.12
C GLY A 151 6.36 5.60 6.56
N ASN A 152 5.31 5.83 5.78
CA ASN A 152 4.02 5.16 5.80
C ASN A 152 3.24 5.53 4.51
N SER A 153 2.05 4.98 4.28
CA SER A 153 1.28 5.30 3.06
C SER A 153 0.89 6.78 2.95
N LEU A 154 0.70 7.50 4.07
CA LEU A 154 0.36 8.92 4.08
C LEU A 154 1.51 9.79 3.56
N THR A 155 2.72 9.61 4.08
CA THR A 155 3.92 10.35 3.65
C THR A 155 4.31 9.98 2.22
N PHE A 156 4.23 8.70 1.85
CA PHE A 156 4.45 8.27 0.47
C PHE A 156 3.39 8.83 -0.49
N ASN A 157 2.13 8.97 -0.08
CA ASN A 157 1.10 9.59 -0.92
C ASN A 157 1.38 11.08 -1.17
N ALA A 158 1.70 11.85 -0.12
CA ALA A 158 2.08 13.25 -0.25
C ALA A 158 3.33 13.41 -1.14
N ALA A 159 4.33 12.54 -1.00
CA ALA A 159 5.54 12.56 -1.82
C ALA A 159 5.27 12.26 -3.31
N HIS A 160 4.35 11.35 -3.64
CA HIS A 160 3.99 11.05 -5.03
C HIS A 160 3.10 12.16 -5.64
N LEU A 161 2.16 12.73 -4.88
CA LEU A 161 1.39 13.91 -5.30
C LEU A 161 2.31 15.09 -5.61
N LYS A 162 3.31 15.37 -4.76
CA LYS A 162 4.32 16.41 -4.99
C LYS A 162 5.22 16.15 -6.21
N LYS A 163 5.33 14.88 -6.67
CA LYS A 163 5.98 14.49 -7.94
C LYS A 163 5.04 14.57 -9.16
N GLY A 164 3.85 15.14 -9.01
CA GLY A 164 2.86 15.29 -10.09
C GLY A 164 2.06 14.04 -10.43
N TRP A 165 2.01 13.04 -9.54
CA TRP A 165 1.25 11.81 -9.80
C TRP A 165 -0.23 11.99 -9.43
N ASP A 166 -1.09 12.12 -10.45
CA ASP A 166 -2.55 12.34 -10.34
C ASP A 166 -3.27 11.45 -9.31
N ARG A 167 -2.88 10.18 -9.22
CA ARG A 167 -3.48 9.15 -8.36
C ARG A 167 -2.68 8.86 -7.09
N GLY A 168 -1.72 9.71 -6.73
CA GLY A 168 -0.92 9.57 -5.51
C GLY A 168 -0.13 8.27 -5.44
N ILE A 169 0.02 7.73 -4.23
CA ILE A 169 0.93 6.61 -3.88
C ILE A 169 0.90 5.45 -4.89
N GLY A 170 2.06 5.04 -5.42
CA GLY A 170 2.16 4.07 -6.52
C GLY A 170 1.85 2.60 -6.20
N TYR A 171 1.89 2.23 -4.92
CA TYR A 171 1.73 0.86 -4.43
C TYR A 171 0.26 0.53 -4.11
N HIS A 172 -0.09 -0.76 -4.08
CA HIS A 172 -1.41 -1.24 -3.66
C HIS A 172 -1.46 -1.45 -2.14
N PHE A 173 -0.32 -1.86 -1.57
CA PHE A 173 -0.13 -2.06 -0.14
C PHE A 173 1.19 -1.42 0.32
N VAL A 174 1.19 -0.87 1.53
CA VAL A 174 2.39 -0.54 2.29
C VAL A 174 2.46 -1.44 3.53
N ILE A 175 3.65 -1.81 3.98
CA ILE A 175 3.88 -2.49 5.26
C ILE A 175 4.86 -1.68 6.11
N ASP A 176 4.33 -1.08 7.18
CA ASP A 176 5.05 -0.13 8.04
C ASP A 176 6.12 -0.81 8.90
N ASN A 177 7.17 -0.07 9.24
CA ASN A 177 8.25 -0.50 10.15
C ASN A 177 8.16 0.14 11.56
N GLY A 178 7.01 0.72 11.90
CA GLY A 178 6.78 1.39 13.19
C GLY A 178 7.29 2.84 13.29
N SER A 179 7.99 3.36 12.28
CA SER A 179 8.67 4.67 12.36
C SER A 179 7.73 5.88 12.51
N ILE A 180 6.60 5.93 11.79
CA ILE A 180 5.73 7.11 11.74
C ILE A 180 4.26 6.72 11.97
N GLY A 181 3.81 6.71 13.23
CA GLY A 181 2.39 6.74 13.61
C GLY A 181 1.54 5.51 13.26
N LYS A 182 2.15 4.46 12.73
CA LYS A 182 1.59 3.14 12.42
C LYS A 182 2.47 2.09 13.10
N GLN A 183 1.97 0.88 13.31
CA GLN A 183 2.72 -0.17 14.02
C GLN A 183 3.72 -0.91 13.11
N ASP A 184 4.81 -1.43 13.68
CA ASP A 184 5.73 -2.32 12.97
C ASP A 184 5.00 -3.59 12.50
N GLY A 185 5.01 -3.84 11.18
CA GLY A 185 4.23 -4.87 10.49
C GLY A 185 2.81 -4.46 10.10
N GLN A 186 2.35 -3.22 10.34
CA GLN A 186 1.01 -2.78 9.95
C GLN A 186 0.86 -2.73 8.42
N ILE A 187 -0.20 -3.37 7.90
CA ILE A 187 -0.49 -3.41 6.46
C ILE A 187 -1.52 -2.33 6.11
N GLU A 188 -1.12 -1.39 5.25
CA GLU A 188 -1.98 -0.33 4.73
C GLU A 188 -2.40 -0.61 3.28
N ALA A 189 -3.66 -1.01 3.08
CA ALA A 189 -4.27 -1.02 1.75
C ALA A 189 -4.48 0.42 1.26
N THR A 190 -3.97 0.76 0.08
CA THR A 190 -3.98 2.13 -0.48
C THR A 190 -5.22 2.38 -1.35
N PRO A 191 -5.45 3.62 -1.86
CA PRO A 191 -6.57 3.90 -2.76
C PRO A 191 -6.47 3.14 -4.09
N ARG A 192 -5.26 2.72 -4.51
CA ARG A 192 -5.09 1.87 -5.71
C ARG A 192 -5.66 0.48 -5.49
N TRP A 193 -5.50 -0.09 -4.30
CA TRP A 193 -6.12 -1.36 -3.98
C TRP A 193 -7.64 -1.22 -3.82
N VAL A 194 -8.10 -0.27 -3.00
CA VAL A 194 -9.53 -0.08 -2.71
C VAL A 194 -10.34 0.26 -3.97
N LYS A 195 -9.74 0.95 -4.95
CA LYS A 195 -10.37 1.29 -6.24
C LYS A 195 -9.92 0.37 -7.41
N GLN A 196 -9.18 -0.70 -7.14
CA GLN A 196 -8.65 -1.68 -8.12
C GLN A 196 -7.93 -1.06 -9.35
N LEU A 197 -7.26 0.08 -9.14
CA LEU A 197 -6.55 0.85 -10.17
C LEU A 197 -5.30 0.11 -10.67
N ASP A 198 -4.67 0.64 -11.71
CA ASP A 198 -3.30 0.23 -12.08
C ASP A 198 -2.29 0.79 -11.08
N GLY A 199 -1.19 0.06 -10.92
CA GLY A 199 -0.04 0.49 -10.16
C GLY A 199 0.68 1.69 -10.79
N ALA A 200 1.52 2.35 -10.01
CA ALA A 200 2.58 3.22 -10.52
C ALA A 200 3.93 2.85 -9.88
N HIS A 201 4.15 1.54 -9.69
CA HIS A 201 5.29 0.98 -8.95
C HIS A 201 6.33 0.32 -9.85
N CYS A 202 5.92 -0.29 -10.99
CA CYS A 202 6.83 -0.98 -11.90
C CYS A 202 6.34 -0.86 -13.36
N LYS A 203 7.05 -0.05 -14.18
CA LYS A 203 6.80 0.04 -15.64
C LYS A 203 7.45 -1.10 -16.43
N ALA A 204 8.54 -1.67 -15.91
CA ALA A 204 9.26 -2.76 -16.54
C ALA A 204 8.34 -3.97 -16.76
N SER A 205 8.46 -4.62 -17.92
CA SER A 205 7.56 -5.69 -18.37
C SER A 205 6.05 -5.40 -18.21
N GLU A 206 5.65 -4.11 -18.24
CA GLU A 206 4.27 -3.62 -18.04
C GLU A 206 3.62 -4.03 -16.71
N MET A 207 4.39 -4.28 -15.64
CA MET A 207 3.84 -4.86 -14.42
C MET A 207 2.73 -4.03 -13.75
N ASN A 208 2.69 -2.70 -13.92
CA ASN A 208 1.64 -1.83 -13.38
C ASN A 208 0.18 -2.27 -13.69
N THR A 209 -0.09 -2.87 -14.85
CA THR A 209 -1.45 -3.25 -15.28
C THR A 209 -1.88 -4.64 -14.79
N LYS A 210 -0.92 -5.48 -14.37
CA LYS A 210 -1.12 -6.91 -14.08
C LYS A 210 -0.56 -7.38 -12.74
N ALA A 211 0.14 -6.51 -12.00
CA ALA A 211 0.87 -6.88 -10.80
C ALA A 211 0.53 -6.02 -9.56
N ILE A 212 0.33 -6.70 -8.43
CA ILE A 212 0.11 -6.08 -7.13
C ILE A 212 1.47 -5.66 -6.55
N GLY A 213 1.82 -4.38 -6.67
CA GLY A 213 2.97 -3.82 -5.96
C GLY A 213 2.73 -3.69 -4.46
N ILE A 214 3.54 -4.36 -3.65
CA ILE A 214 3.60 -4.26 -2.18
C ILE A 214 4.93 -3.58 -1.81
N CYS A 215 4.90 -2.58 -0.93
CA CYS A 215 6.09 -1.84 -0.50
C CYS A 215 6.30 -1.92 1.02
N LEU A 216 7.48 -2.36 1.45
CA LEU A 216 7.88 -2.33 2.86
C LEU A 216 8.64 -1.03 3.15
N VAL A 217 8.33 -0.37 4.26
CA VAL A 217 9.11 0.78 4.74
C VAL A 217 10.50 0.30 5.17
N GLY A 218 11.56 0.83 4.56
CA GLY A 218 12.95 0.48 4.86
C GLY A 218 13.90 0.64 3.68
N ASN A 219 15.20 0.54 3.96
CA ASN A 219 16.28 0.45 2.98
C ASN A 219 17.02 -0.89 3.14
N PHE A 220 16.58 -1.92 2.41
CA PHE A 220 17.18 -3.27 2.49
C PHE A 220 18.36 -3.48 1.52
N ASN A 221 19.05 -2.41 1.11
CA ASN A 221 20.47 -2.51 0.74
C ASN A 221 21.34 -2.52 2.01
N GLU A 222 20.89 -1.85 3.07
CA GLU A 222 21.64 -1.66 4.31
C GLU A 222 21.07 -2.50 5.46
N GLY A 223 19.75 -2.53 5.63
CA GLY A 223 19.07 -3.32 6.66
C GLY A 223 18.45 -4.64 6.18
N LEU A 224 17.71 -5.29 7.07
CA LEU A 224 16.73 -6.34 6.78
C LEU A 224 15.32 -5.83 7.14
N PRO A 225 14.24 -6.35 6.54
CA PRO A 225 12.89 -6.09 7.05
C PRO A 225 12.76 -6.63 8.49
N SER A 226 11.92 -5.99 9.30
CA SER A 226 11.62 -6.52 10.64
C SER A 226 10.91 -7.87 10.55
N SER A 227 10.99 -8.70 11.60
CA SER A 227 10.24 -9.96 11.64
C SER A 227 8.73 -9.71 11.48
N LYS A 228 8.18 -8.62 12.02
CA LYS A 228 6.76 -8.30 11.87
C LYS A 228 6.41 -7.88 10.45
N GLN A 229 7.23 -7.05 9.80
CA GLN A 229 7.07 -6.74 8.37
C GLN A 229 7.12 -7.99 7.51
N PHE A 230 8.00 -8.94 7.84
CA PHE A 230 8.17 -10.16 7.06
C PHE A 230 7.02 -11.15 7.24
N GLU A 231 6.55 -11.40 8.46
CA GLU A 231 5.36 -12.21 8.72
C GLU A 231 4.10 -11.58 8.10
N SER A 232 3.93 -10.26 8.21
CA SER A 232 2.83 -9.52 7.56
C SER A 232 2.92 -9.60 6.02
N LEU A 233 4.12 -9.62 5.45
CA LEU A 233 4.32 -9.80 4.01
C LEU A 233 3.93 -11.22 3.56
N VAL A 234 4.35 -12.25 4.30
CA VAL A 234 4.00 -13.65 4.03
C VAL A 234 2.48 -13.82 4.08
N TYR A 235 1.83 -13.39 5.17
CA TYR A 235 0.37 -13.41 5.35
C TYR A 235 -0.37 -12.69 4.21
N LEU A 236 0.08 -11.49 3.83
CA LEU A 236 -0.53 -10.71 2.75
C LEU A 236 -0.41 -11.42 1.40
N ILE A 237 0.76 -11.99 1.09
CA ILE A 237 0.97 -12.70 -0.16
C ILE A 237 0.15 -13.99 -0.19
N GLN A 238 0.17 -14.81 0.85
CA GLN A 238 -0.66 -16.02 0.98
C GLN A 238 -2.15 -15.71 0.74
N THR A 239 -2.66 -14.66 1.40
CA THR A 239 -4.04 -14.18 1.23
C THR A 239 -4.36 -13.83 -0.24
N LEU A 240 -3.42 -13.20 -0.95
CA LEU A 240 -3.60 -12.78 -2.34
C LEU A 240 -3.43 -13.94 -3.34
N ILE A 241 -2.41 -14.80 -3.18
CA ILE A 241 -2.15 -15.91 -4.12
C ILE A 241 -3.27 -16.95 -4.07
N HIS A 242 -3.80 -17.29 -2.90
CA HIS A 242 -4.88 -18.26 -2.76
C HIS A 242 -6.18 -17.78 -3.43
N TYR A 243 -6.51 -16.49 -3.32
CA TYR A 243 -7.72 -15.94 -3.94
C TYR A 243 -7.56 -15.70 -5.45
N TYR A 244 -6.48 -15.04 -5.87
CA TYR A 244 -6.28 -14.65 -7.28
C TYR A 244 -5.62 -15.75 -8.13
N ARG A 245 -5.23 -16.87 -7.53
CA ARG A 245 -4.51 -18.00 -8.14
C ARG A 245 -3.24 -17.53 -8.85
N ILE A 246 -2.45 -16.71 -8.15
CA ILE A 246 -1.16 -16.20 -8.63
C ILE A 246 -0.08 -17.24 -8.29
N PRO A 247 0.70 -17.74 -9.28
CA PRO A 247 1.80 -18.68 -9.04
C PRO A 247 2.90 -18.14 -8.10
N ALA A 248 3.57 -19.03 -7.36
CA ALA A 248 4.62 -18.64 -6.41
C ALA A 248 5.90 -18.10 -7.08
N ASP A 249 6.19 -18.48 -8.32
CA ASP A 249 7.27 -17.93 -9.14
C ASP A 249 6.95 -16.53 -9.68
N HIS A 250 5.66 -16.19 -9.82
CA HIS A 250 5.16 -14.85 -10.14
C HIS A 250 5.25 -13.84 -8.97
N ILE A 251 5.91 -14.22 -7.87
CA ILE A 251 6.27 -13.33 -6.74
C ILE A 251 7.72 -12.87 -6.93
N ILE A 252 7.90 -11.59 -7.30
CA ILE A 252 9.14 -11.07 -7.88
C ILE A 252 9.57 -9.77 -7.16
N GLY A 253 10.83 -9.67 -6.72
CA GLY A 253 11.38 -8.38 -6.26
C GLY A 253 11.66 -7.46 -7.44
N HIS A 254 11.36 -6.16 -7.34
CA HIS A 254 11.36 -5.21 -8.47
C HIS A 254 12.58 -5.30 -9.42
N GLY A 255 13.82 -5.34 -8.91
CA GLY A 255 15.04 -5.46 -9.71
C GLY A 255 15.20 -6.77 -10.49
N HIS A 256 14.46 -7.82 -10.11
CA HIS A 256 14.36 -9.10 -10.83
C HIS A 256 13.24 -9.11 -11.89
N VAL A 257 12.44 -8.04 -12.02
CA VAL A 257 11.50 -7.90 -13.14
C VAL A 257 12.32 -7.64 -14.41
N LYS A 258 12.03 -8.40 -15.48
CA LYS A 258 12.72 -8.21 -16.76
C LYS A 258 12.58 -6.77 -17.24
N ASP A 259 13.70 -6.19 -17.69
CA ASP A 259 13.87 -4.81 -18.13
C ASP A 259 13.82 -3.75 -17.00
N ALA A 260 13.81 -4.16 -15.72
CA ALA A 260 14.01 -3.25 -14.59
C ALA A 260 15.49 -2.86 -14.42
N ARG A 261 15.73 -1.68 -13.83
CA ARG A 261 17.05 -1.11 -13.52
C ARG A 261 16.98 -0.41 -12.16
N THR A 262 16.99 -1.19 -11.09
CA THR A 262 16.87 -0.74 -9.70
C THR A 262 17.33 -1.85 -8.75
N ASP A 263 17.91 -1.47 -7.61
CA ASP A 263 18.31 -2.43 -6.56
C ASP A 263 17.11 -2.89 -5.71
N CYS A 264 16.00 -2.16 -5.75
CA CYS A 264 14.76 -2.44 -5.02
C CYS A 264 14.27 -3.89 -5.25
N PRO A 265 13.83 -4.67 -4.24
CA PRO A 265 13.59 -4.32 -2.83
C PRO A 265 14.85 -4.27 -1.95
N GLY A 266 16.05 -4.28 -2.54
CA GLY A 266 17.33 -4.16 -1.86
C GLY A 266 18.12 -5.47 -1.89
N SER A 267 19.44 -5.36 -2.00
CA SER A 267 20.37 -6.49 -2.13
C SER A 267 20.36 -7.47 -0.94
N ARG A 268 19.95 -7.01 0.24
CA ARG A 268 19.79 -7.83 1.46
C ARG A 268 18.37 -8.36 1.65
N PHE A 269 17.39 -7.96 0.82
CA PHE A 269 16.02 -8.39 1.02
C PHE A 269 15.88 -9.92 0.81
N PRO A 270 15.34 -10.68 1.79
CA PRO A 270 15.45 -12.14 1.81
C PRO A 270 14.42 -12.84 0.89
N MET A 271 14.51 -12.60 -0.43
CA MET A 271 13.65 -13.21 -1.46
C MET A 271 13.60 -14.75 -1.37
N SER A 272 14.72 -15.41 -1.07
CA SER A 272 14.78 -16.89 -1.01
C SER A 272 13.99 -17.44 0.18
N ASN A 273 14.09 -16.81 1.36
CA ASN A 273 13.28 -17.16 2.52
C ASN A 273 11.78 -16.89 2.23
N LEU A 274 11.47 -15.78 1.55
CA LEU A 274 10.09 -15.47 1.18
C LEU A 274 9.51 -16.54 0.25
N LYS A 275 10.26 -16.96 -0.79
CA LYS A 275 9.82 -18.05 -1.68
C LYS A 275 9.68 -19.38 -0.95
N GLN A 276 10.59 -19.71 -0.04
CA GLN A 276 10.49 -20.93 0.79
C GLN A 276 9.25 -20.92 1.69
N ARG A 277 8.95 -19.79 2.37
CA ARG A 277 7.74 -19.64 3.20
C ARG A 277 6.44 -19.75 2.40
N LEU A 278 6.47 -19.38 1.11
CA LEU A 278 5.34 -19.46 0.18
C LEU A 278 5.25 -20.79 -0.58
N SER A 279 6.13 -21.77 -0.30
CA SER A 279 6.14 -23.10 -0.92
C SER A 279 6.05 -24.23 0.10
N LEU A 280 5.51 -23.93 1.29
CA LEU A 280 5.30 -24.87 2.41
C LEU A 280 3.81 -25.02 2.77
N GLU A 281 2.93 -24.50 1.91
CA GLU A 281 1.46 -24.57 1.92
C GLU A 281 0.96 -24.99 0.53
#